data_AF-A0A6M0EP95-F1
#
_entry.id   AF-A0A6M0EP95-F1
#
_cell.length_a   1.000
_cell.length_b   1.000
_cell.length_c   1.000
_cell.angle_alpha   90.00
_cell.angle_beta   90.00
_cell.angle_gamma   90.00
#
_symmetry.space_group_name_H-M   'P 1'
#
loop_
_entity.id
_entity.type
_entity.pdbx_description
1 polymer ?
#
loop_
_entity_poly.entity_id
_entity_poly.type
_entity_poly.pdbx_seq_one_letter_code
_entity_poly.pdbx_strand_id
1 'polypeptide(L)'
;MPEPMQLTTTDIISELSTLELAQALAQRLTIRPNDWHRLKSNRQARASEQAAAALVFLLKEQPEEALARFRQASGWLDRSLSAPPCPSHGNHHSGN
;
A
#
# COMPACT_ATOMS: atom_id res chain seq x y z
N MET A 1 31.76 -35.12 5.94
CA MET A 1 31.52 -33.68 5.79
C MET A 1 30.01 -33.49 5.72
N PRO A 2 29.34 -32.78 6.66
CA PRO A 2 27.92 -32.51 6.50
C PRO A 2 27.73 -31.35 5.49
N GLU A 3 26.78 -31.49 4.58
CA GLU A 3 26.37 -30.46 3.63
C GLU A 3 25.77 -29.24 4.35
N PRO A 4 25.99 -28.01 3.87
CA PRO A 4 25.33 -26.83 4.41
C PRO A 4 23.82 -26.91 4.09
N MET A 5 22.99 -26.96 5.13
CA MET A 5 21.53 -26.89 5.01
C MET A 5 21.15 -25.56 4.34
N GLN A 6 20.66 -25.63 3.10
CA GLN A 6 20.09 -24.47 2.42
C GLN A 6 18.68 -24.23 2.95
N LEU A 7 18.48 -23.12 3.68
CA LEU A 7 17.15 -22.65 4.06
C LEU A 7 16.35 -22.30 2.80
N THR A 8 15.13 -22.81 2.70
CA THR A 8 14.23 -22.43 1.61
C THR A 8 13.54 -21.10 1.93
N THR A 9 13.09 -20.37 0.90
CA THR A 9 12.33 -19.12 1.11
C THR A 9 11.06 -19.34 1.92
N THR A 10 10.43 -20.51 1.82
CA THR A 10 9.25 -20.87 2.60
C THR A 10 9.57 -20.94 4.08
N ASP A 11 10.69 -21.57 4.46
CA ASP A 11 11.11 -21.68 5.85
C ASP A 11 11.34 -20.29 6.47
N ILE A 12 12.01 -19.40 5.73
CA ILE A 12 12.26 -18.02 6.15
C ILE A 12 10.95 -17.25 6.36
N ILE A 13 9.96 -17.42 5.46
CA ILE A 13 8.65 -16.75 5.58
C ILE A 13 7.87 -17.30 6.78
N SER A 14 7.97 -18.61 7.07
CA SER A 14 7.30 -19.24 8.20
C SER A 14 7.84 -18.79 9.56
N GLU A 15 9.07 -18.32 9.63
CA GLU A 15 9.66 -17.75 10.85
C GLU A 15 9.20 -16.32 11.15
N LEU A 16 8.72 -15.58 10.14
CA LEU A 16 8.23 -14.21 10.32
C LEU A 16 6.85 -14.21 10.97
N SER A 17 6.66 -13.29 11.92
CA SER A 17 5.34 -13.04 12.48
C SER A 17 4.39 -12.47 11.43
N THR A 18 3.07 -12.66 11.64
CA THR A 18 2.04 -12.07 10.77
C THR A 18 2.19 -10.55 10.67
N LEU A 19 2.61 -9.88 11.76
CA LEU A 19 2.86 -8.45 11.78
C LEU A 19 4.05 -8.06 10.89
N GLU A 20 5.17 -8.78 10.98
CA GLU A 20 6.34 -8.54 10.13
C GLU A 20 6.04 -8.75 8.65
N LEU A 21 5.27 -9.80 8.33
CA LEU A 21 4.80 -10.05 6.97
C LEU A 21 3.93 -8.91 6.44
N ALA A 22 2.98 -8.43 7.25
CA ALA A 22 2.13 -7.30 6.89
C ALA A 22 2.93 -6.00 6.72
N GLN A 23 3.91 -5.75 7.59
CA GLN A 23 4.79 -4.58 7.51
C GLN A 23 5.68 -4.64 6.27
N ALA A 24 6.28 -5.80 5.96
CA ALA A 24 7.07 -6.01 4.76
C ALA A 24 6.23 -5.82 3.48
N LEU A 25 5.00 -6.34 3.48
CA LEU A 25 4.05 -6.15 2.38
C LEU A 25 3.70 -4.67 2.20
N ALA A 26 3.38 -3.96 3.29
CA ALA A 26 3.07 -2.53 3.26
C ALA A 26 4.24 -1.71 2.72
N GLN A 27 5.47 -2.00 3.15
CA GLN A 27 6.68 -1.35 2.63
C GLN A 27 6.89 -1.61 1.13
N ARG A 28 6.60 -2.83 0.66
CA ARG A 28 6.71 -3.20 -0.76
C ARG A 28 5.67 -2.51 -1.64
N LEU A 29 4.46 -2.30 -1.12
CA LEU A 29 3.35 -1.69 -1.84
C LEU A 29 3.26 -0.16 -1.71
N THR A 30 4.07 0.44 -0.82
CA THR A 30 4.13 1.90 -0.65
C THR A 30 4.53 2.56 -1.97
N ILE A 31 3.69 3.47 -2.45
CA ILE A 31 3.97 4.25 -3.66
C ILE A 31 5.00 5.31 -3.30
N ARG A 32 6.23 5.10 -3.76
CA ARG A 32 7.36 6.00 -3.51
C ARG A 32 7.22 7.28 -4.31
N PRO A 33 7.88 8.39 -3.90
CA PRO A 33 7.85 9.65 -4.63
C PRO A 33 8.19 9.51 -6.13
N ASN A 34 9.17 8.66 -6.47
CA ASN A 34 9.56 8.41 -7.86
C ASN A 34 8.46 7.71 -8.68
N ASP A 35 7.62 6.90 -8.04
CA ASP A 35 6.52 6.17 -8.67
C ASP A 35 5.19 6.93 -8.62
N TRP A 36 5.14 8.03 -7.86
CA TRP A 36 3.92 8.79 -7.60
C TRP A 36 3.23 9.20 -8.89
N HIS A 37 3.95 9.82 -9.82
CA HIS A 37 3.34 10.30 -11.07
C HIS A 37 2.71 9.17 -11.89
N ARG A 38 3.30 7.98 -11.86
CA ARG A 38 2.82 6.79 -12.57
C ARG A 38 1.65 6.13 -11.86
N LEU A 39 1.67 6.05 -10.53
CA LEU A 39 0.76 5.20 -9.75
C LEU A 39 -0.32 5.97 -8.96
N LYS A 40 -0.23 7.31 -8.84
CA LYS A 40 -1.19 8.12 -8.05
C LYS A 40 -2.65 7.91 -8.43
N SER A 41 -2.92 7.60 -9.69
CA SER A 41 -4.27 7.36 -10.23
C SER A 41 -4.53 5.88 -10.51
N ASN A 42 -3.54 5.01 -10.31
CA ASN A 42 -3.71 3.57 -10.49
C ASN A 42 -4.52 3.02 -9.31
N ARG A 43 -5.79 2.77 -9.57
CA ARG A 43 -6.78 2.31 -8.58
C ARG A 43 -6.31 1.06 -7.86
N GLN A 44 -5.76 0.08 -8.59
CA GLN A 44 -5.30 -1.16 -8.00
C GLN A 44 -4.09 -0.92 -7.09
N ALA A 45 -3.10 -0.17 -7.54
CA ALA A 45 -1.92 0.15 -6.73
C ALA A 45 -2.29 0.92 -5.44
N ARG A 46 -3.17 1.91 -5.55
CA ARG A 46 -3.66 2.68 -4.41
C ARG A 46 -4.48 1.84 -3.44
N ALA A 47 -5.36 0.97 -3.95
CA ALA A 47 -6.12 0.05 -3.12
C ALA A 47 -5.21 -0.94 -2.38
N SER A 48 -4.24 -1.53 -3.06
CA SER A 48 -3.26 -2.45 -2.46
C SER A 48 -2.42 -1.79 -1.38
N GLU A 49 -1.94 -0.56 -1.61
CA GLU A 49 -1.21 0.23 -0.61
C GLU A 49 -2.04 0.44 0.66
N GLN A 50 -3.31 0.88 0.51
CA GLN A 50 -4.19 1.13 1.65
C GLN A 50 -4.57 -0.16 2.38
N ALA A 51 -4.84 -1.26 1.65
CA ALA A 51 -5.18 -2.55 2.25
C ALA A 51 -4.02 -3.14 3.06
N ALA A 52 -2.79 -3.06 2.55
CA ALA A 52 -1.61 -3.53 3.28
C ALA A 52 -1.35 -2.70 4.54
N ALA A 53 -1.51 -1.38 4.46
CA ALA A 53 -1.43 -0.52 5.64
C ALA A 53 -2.55 -0.85 6.66
N ALA A 54 -3.77 -1.14 6.21
CA ALA A 54 -4.88 -1.53 7.07
C ALA A 54 -4.59 -2.81 7.87
N LEU A 55 -3.99 -3.81 7.22
CA LEU A 55 -3.58 -5.06 7.89
C LEU A 55 -2.58 -4.80 9.01
N VAL A 56 -1.62 -3.90 8.81
CA VAL A 56 -0.65 -3.53 9.86
C VAL A 56 -1.34 -2.93 11.08
N PHE A 57 -2.30 -2.02 10.89
CA PHE A 57 -3.05 -1.43 12.01
C PHE A 57 -3.94 -2.48 12.69
N LEU A 58 -4.63 -3.32 11.92
CA LEU A 58 -5.51 -4.35 12.47
C LEU A 58 -4.74 -5.36 13.34
N LEU A 59 -3.57 -5.82 12.87
CA LEU A 59 -2.70 -6.74 13.62
C LEU A 59 -2.03 -6.10 14.84
N LYS A 60 -2.06 -4.76 14.95
CA LYS A 60 -1.63 -4.00 16.12
C LYS A 60 -2.81 -3.60 17.02
N GLU A 61 -3.97 -4.22 16.84
CA GLU A 61 -5.18 -3.96 17.61
C GLU A 61 -5.65 -2.48 17.52
N GLN A 62 -5.46 -1.85 16.35
CA GLN A 62 -5.93 -0.50 16.01
C GLN A 62 -7.03 -0.58 14.94
N PRO A 63 -8.25 -1.02 15.30
CA PRO A 63 -9.32 -1.29 14.35
C PRO A 63 -9.87 -0.02 13.69
N GLU A 64 -9.86 1.13 14.38
CA GLU A 64 -10.34 2.40 13.84
C GLU A 64 -9.47 2.88 12.66
N GLU A 65 -8.15 2.87 12.84
CA GLU A 65 -7.17 3.19 11.80
C GLU A 65 -7.24 2.19 10.66
N ALA A 66 -7.36 0.89 10.97
CA ALA A 66 -7.50 -0.16 9.97
C ALA A 66 -8.77 0.06 9.13
N LEU A 67 -9.91 0.34 9.75
CA LEU A 67 -11.17 0.57 9.07
C LEU A 67 -11.11 1.80 8.14
N ALA A 68 -10.50 2.90 8.60
CA ALA A 68 -10.30 4.08 7.76
C ALA A 68 -9.49 3.76 6.50
N ARG A 69 -8.42 2.96 6.64
CA ARG A 69 -7.59 2.49 5.52
C ARG A 69 -8.34 1.55 4.58
N PHE A 70 -9.10 0.58 5.11
CA PHE A 70 -9.93 -0.31 4.29
C PHE A 70 -10.98 0.45 3.48
N ARG A 71 -11.63 1.46 4.07
CA ARG A 71 -12.56 2.33 3.35
C ARG A 71 -11.88 3.06 2.19
N GLN A 72 -10.65 3.54 2.38
CA GLN A 72 -9.90 4.12 1.27
C GLN A 72 -9.56 3.07 0.20
N ALA A 73 -9.16 1.87 0.58
CA ALA A 73 -8.89 0.78 -0.36
C ALA A 73 -10.14 0.46 -1.21
N SER A 74 -11.29 0.27 -0.56
CA SER A 74 -12.57 0.06 -1.23
C SER A 74 -12.92 1.23 -2.15
N GLY A 75 -12.73 2.46 -1.69
CA GLY A 75 -13.04 3.66 -2.46
C GLY A 75 -12.24 3.78 -3.76
N TRP A 76 -11.01 3.27 -3.79
CA TRP A 76 -10.22 3.19 -5.01
C TRP A 76 -10.77 2.15 -6.00
N LEU A 77 -11.22 1.00 -5.49
CA LEU A 77 -11.76 -0.11 -6.29
C LEU A 77 -13.15 0.19 -6.85
N ASP A 78 -14.05 0.73 -6.02
CA ASP A 78 -15.44 1.08 -6.40
C ASP A 78 -15.55 2.40 -7.17
N ARG A 79 -14.44 3.12 -7.28
CA ARG A 79 -14.29 4.40 -7.99
C ARG A 79 -14.92 5.61 -7.32
N SER A 80 -15.33 5.52 -6.06
CA SER A 80 -15.76 6.68 -5.25
C SER A 80 -14.60 7.63 -4.92
N LEU A 81 -13.36 7.14 -4.93
CA LEU A 81 -12.16 7.96 -4.78
C LEU A 81 -11.48 8.21 -6.13
N SER A 82 -10.87 9.40 -6.22
CA SER A 82 -10.02 9.82 -7.33
C SER A 82 -8.75 10.48 -6.80
N ALA A 83 -7.69 10.45 -7.61
CA ALA A 83 -6.45 11.11 -7.25
C ALA A 83 -6.67 12.62 -7.18
N PRO A 84 -6.14 13.32 -6.17
CA PRO A 84 -6.19 14.77 -6.16
C PRO A 84 -5.52 15.32 -7.43
N PRO A 85 -6.03 16.44 -7.99
CA PRO A 85 -5.43 17.07 -9.16
C PRO A 85 -3.97 17.44 -8.86
N CYS A 86 -3.12 17.38 -9.90
CA CYS A 86 -1.73 17.83 -9.77
C CYS A 86 -1.70 19.31 -9.34
N PRO A 87 -0.91 19.69 -8.32
CA PRO A 87 -0.74 21.09 -7.95
C PRO A 87 -0.09 21.93 -9.06
N SER A 88 0.56 21.29 -10.05
CA SER A 88 1.23 21.98 -11.17
C SER A 88 0.31 22.32 -12.37
N HIS A 89 -1.01 22.12 -12.26
CA HIS A 89 -1.98 22.54 -13.29
C HIS A 89 -3.05 23.46 -12.70
N GLY A 90 -2.61 24.57 -12.12
CA GLY A 90 -3.49 25.64 -11.63
C GLY A 90 -2.96 27.01 -12.02
N ASN A 91 -3.09 27.38 -13.30
CA ASN A 91 -3.33 28.75 -13.81
C ASN A 91 -3.09 28.82 -15.32
N HIS A 92 -4.11 28.51 -16.11
CA HIS A 92 -4.34 29.27 -17.34
C HIS A 92 -5.74 29.86 -17.23
N HIS A 93 -5.83 30.98 -16.53
CA HIS A 93 -6.91 31.94 -16.69
C HIS A 93 -6.81 32.47 -18.12
N SER A 94 -7.53 31.84 -19.05
CA SER A 94 -7.77 32.43 -20.37
C SER A 94 -9.08 33.19 -20.26
N GLY A 95 -8.98 34.49 -20.02
CA GLY A 95 -10.09 35.40 -20.23
C GLY A 95 -10.45 35.45 -21.70
N ASN A 96 -11.75 35.43 -21.98
CA ASN A 96 -12.35 36.05 -23.15
C ASN A 96 -13.75 36.53 -22.77
#